data_AF-A0A7K4HDX1-F1
#
_entry.id   AF-A0A7K4HDX1-F1
#
_cell.length_a   1.000
_cell.length_b   1.000
_cell.length_c   1.000
_cell.angle_alpha   90.00
_cell.angle_beta   90.00
_cell.angle_gamma   90.00
#
_symmetry.space_group_name_H-M   'P 1'
#
loop_
_entity.id
_entity.type
_entity.pdbx_description
1 polymer ?
#
loop_
_entity_poly.entity_id
_entity_poly.type
_entity_poly.pdbx_seq_one_letter_code
_entity_poly.pdbx_strand_id
1 'polypeptide(L)'
;MKFKKIEFARQTNFILALLLIHFAFFGYLSNVYEKDIGEGVLFLYQVMFDPRSYFASIILALIVFLMVFRERFFEYGIRNSIWLIPFIIVQSWIWYWFVVENFDISVIWGYFTRIESYITIFILLGINVLSAILGAIARERYNIFISRGKKIDI
;
A
#
# COMPACT_ATOMS: atom_id res chain seq x y z
N MET A 1 -12.70 27.43 19.98
CA MET A 1 -12.21 26.59 18.85
C MET A 1 -12.84 25.21 18.94
N LYS A 2 -13.74 24.83 18.02
CA LYS A 2 -14.28 23.47 17.95
C LYS A 2 -13.17 22.53 17.47
N PHE A 3 -12.60 21.74 18.38
CA PHE A 3 -11.65 20.70 18.01
C PHE A 3 -12.28 19.77 16.96
N LYS A 4 -11.60 19.65 15.81
CA LYS A 4 -11.86 18.71 14.71
C LYS A 4 -11.90 17.26 15.24
N LYS A 5 -13.04 16.84 15.78
CA LYS A 5 -13.26 15.45 16.24
C LYS A 5 -13.23 14.40 15.12
N ILE A 6 -13.17 14.83 13.84
CA ILE A 6 -13.35 13.98 12.66
C ILE A 6 -12.01 13.45 12.09
N GLU A 7 -10.83 13.90 12.55
CA GLU A 7 -9.57 13.54 11.86
C GLU A 7 -8.79 12.38 12.48
N PHE A 8 -8.93 12.12 13.79
CA PHE A 8 -8.05 11.17 14.49
C PHE A 8 -8.23 9.72 14.02
N ALA A 9 -9.48 9.25 13.91
CA ALA A 9 -9.76 7.89 13.45
C ALA A 9 -9.28 7.65 12.01
N ARG A 10 -9.40 8.67 11.15
CA ARG A 10 -8.96 8.64 9.75
C ARG A 10 -7.43 8.59 9.64
N GLN A 11 -6.75 9.47 10.36
CA GLN A 11 -5.28 9.47 10.41
C GLN A 11 -4.75 8.14 10.95
N THR A 12 -5.38 7.59 11.98
CA THR A 12 -5.01 6.27 12.54
C THR A 12 -5.15 5.16 11.50
N ASN A 13 -6.20 5.16 10.69
CA ASN A 13 -6.40 4.16 9.64
C ASN A 13 -5.31 4.23 8.55
N PHE A 14 -4.94 5.45 8.15
CA PHE A 14 -3.84 5.64 7.20
C PHE A 14 -2.49 5.22 7.79
N ILE A 15 -2.19 5.63 9.02
CA ILE A 15 -0.96 5.23 9.73
C ILE A 15 -0.88 3.71 9.88
N LEU A 16 -2.00 3.04 10.19
CA LEU A 16 -2.04 1.58 10.25
C LEU A 16 -1.67 0.95 8.89
N ALA A 17 -2.15 1.51 7.78
CA ALA A 17 -1.76 1.03 6.45
C ALA A 17 -0.26 1.23 6.18
N LEU A 18 0.32 2.36 6.59
CA LEU A 18 1.77 2.60 6.49
C LEU A 18 2.57 1.56 7.29
N LEU A 19 2.13 1.26 8.52
CA LEU A 19 2.76 0.26 9.37
C LEU A 19 2.63 -1.15 8.78
N LEU A 20 1.47 -1.50 8.22
CA LEU A 20 1.27 -2.80 7.56
C LEU A 20 2.11 -2.92 6.29
N ILE A 21 2.29 -1.85 5.52
CA ILE A 21 3.22 -1.85 4.39
C ILE A 21 4.64 -2.14 4.89
N HIS A 22 5.08 -1.45 5.94
CA HIS A 22 6.43 -1.65 6.48
C HIS A 22 6.62 -3.06 7.05
N PHE A 23 5.73 -3.53 7.94
CA PHE A 23 5.93 -4.80 8.64
C PHE A 23 5.42 -6.02 7.88
N ALA A 24 4.26 -5.93 7.21
CA ALA A 24 3.68 -7.08 6.54
C ALA A 24 4.20 -7.21 5.10
N PHE A 25 4.14 -6.14 4.30
CA PHE A 25 4.59 -6.21 2.91
C PHE A 25 6.11 -6.33 2.80
N PHE A 26 6.87 -5.38 3.35
CA PHE A 26 8.33 -5.47 3.30
C PHE A 26 8.89 -6.57 4.22
N GLY A 27 8.25 -6.86 5.36
CA GLY A 27 8.63 -8.01 6.19
C GLY A 27 8.44 -9.35 5.48
N TYR A 28 7.36 -9.51 4.69
CA TYR A 28 7.18 -10.69 3.85
C TYR A 28 8.29 -10.82 2.80
N LEU A 29 8.59 -9.73 2.08
CA LEU A 29 9.67 -9.73 1.08
C LEU A 29 11.02 -10.09 1.70
N SER A 30 11.31 -9.51 2.86
CA SER A 30 12.54 -9.80 3.63
C SER A 30 12.61 -11.26 4.07
N ASN A 31 11.48 -11.87 4.46
CA ASN A 31 11.45 -13.28 4.83
C ASN A 31 11.60 -14.23 3.63
N VAL A 32 11.10 -13.87 2.45
CA VAL A 32 11.19 -14.72 1.25
C VAL A 32 12.59 -14.68 0.64
N TYR A 33 13.21 -13.50 0.57
CA TYR A 33 14.47 -13.31 -0.13
C TYR A 33 15.68 -13.16 0.78
N GLU A 34 15.48 -12.93 2.09
CA GLU A 34 16.56 -12.62 3.03
C GLU A 34 17.44 -11.47 2.49
N LYS A 35 18.71 -11.74 2.16
CA LYS A 35 19.64 -10.77 1.56
C LYS A 35 19.76 -10.89 0.04
N ASP A 36 19.17 -11.92 -0.58
CA ASP A 36 19.34 -12.23 -2.01
C ASP A 36 18.41 -11.44 -2.92
N ILE A 37 17.60 -10.52 -2.37
CA ILE A 37 16.63 -9.71 -3.12
C ILE A 37 17.30 -8.74 -4.11
N GLY A 38 18.55 -8.34 -3.83
CA GLY A 38 19.35 -7.46 -4.68
C GLY A 38 18.61 -6.18 -5.12
N GLU A 39 18.70 -5.83 -6.41
CA GLU A 39 17.98 -4.69 -6.99
C GLU A 39 16.46 -4.87 -7.06
N GLY A 40 15.93 -6.09 -6.85
CA GLY A 40 14.50 -6.37 -6.90
C GLY A 40 13.70 -5.64 -5.83
N VAL A 41 14.32 -5.30 -4.69
CA VAL A 41 13.70 -4.47 -3.65
C VAL A 41 13.57 -3.01 -4.10
N LEU A 42 14.46 -2.55 -4.99
CA LEU A 42 14.38 -1.22 -5.58
C LEU A 42 13.24 -1.19 -6.61
N PHE A 43 13.22 -2.17 -7.51
CA PHE A 43 12.24 -2.30 -8.59
C PHE A 43 11.15 -3.30 -8.25
N LEU A 44 10.23 -2.89 -7.37
CA LEU A 44 9.25 -3.78 -6.76
C LEU A 44 8.40 -4.59 -7.74
N TYR A 45 8.21 -4.13 -8.99
CA TYR A 45 7.48 -4.93 -9.99
C TYR A 45 8.10 -6.33 -10.20
N GLN A 46 9.42 -6.47 -10.06
CA GLN A 46 10.11 -7.75 -10.24
C GLN A 46 9.71 -8.75 -9.16
N VAL A 47 9.72 -8.32 -7.89
CA VAL A 47 9.35 -9.19 -6.76
C VAL A 47 7.84 -9.35 -6.60
N MET A 48 7.05 -8.40 -7.07
CA MET A 48 5.59 -8.47 -6.99
C MET A 48 4.99 -9.52 -7.93
N PHE A 49 5.70 -9.87 -9.01
CA PHE A 49 5.26 -10.87 -10.00
C PHE A 49 6.17 -12.10 -10.07
N ASP A 50 7.25 -12.19 -9.27
CA ASP A 50 8.04 -13.42 -9.15
C ASP A 50 7.19 -14.54 -8.49
N PRO A 51 7.16 -15.76 -9.05
CA PRO A 51 6.42 -16.89 -8.46
C PRO A 51 6.78 -17.21 -7.00
N ARG A 52 7.98 -16.87 -6.54
CA ARG A 52 8.42 -17.05 -5.16
C ARG A 52 7.76 -16.07 -4.20
N SER A 53 7.34 -14.90 -4.68
CA SER A 53 6.87 -13.78 -3.86
C SER A 53 5.59 -13.13 -4.35
N TYR A 54 4.84 -13.74 -5.27
CA TYR A 54 3.59 -13.17 -5.81
C TYR A 54 2.55 -12.84 -4.72
N PHE A 55 2.60 -13.52 -3.56
CA PHE A 55 1.78 -13.18 -2.40
C PHE A 55 2.03 -11.75 -1.88
N ALA A 56 3.19 -11.14 -2.15
CA ALA A 56 3.46 -9.74 -1.81
C ALA A 56 2.43 -8.80 -2.46
N SER A 57 2.06 -9.04 -3.72
CA SER A 57 1.02 -8.28 -4.41
C SER A 57 -0.35 -8.43 -3.75
N ILE A 58 -0.67 -9.64 -3.28
CA ILE A 58 -1.91 -9.93 -2.56
C ILE A 58 -1.91 -9.22 -1.20
N ILE A 59 -0.80 -9.26 -0.47
CA ILE A 59 -0.65 -8.56 0.82
C ILE A 59 -0.85 -7.06 0.62
N LEU A 60 -0.18 -6.45 -0.37
CA LEU A 60 -0.35 -5.03 -0.67
C LEU A 60 -1.81 -4.70 -1.02
N ALA A 61 -2.42 -5.50 -1.90
CA ALA A 61 -3.82 -5.33 -2.27
C ALA A 61 -4.76 -5.39 -1.06
N LEU A 62 -4.55 -6.35 -0.15
CA LEU A 62 -5.33 -6.49 1.08
C LEU A 62 -5.16 -5.30 2.02
N ILE A 63 -3.93 -4.80 2.20
CA ILE A 63 -3.68 -3.62 3.05
C ILE A 63 -4.46 -2.41 2.52
N VAL A 64 -4.36 -2.15 1.20
CA VAL A 64 -5.06 -1.03 0.57
C VAL A 64 -6.58 -1.22 0.62
N PHE A 65 -7.05 -2.44 0.33
CA PHE A 65 -8.46 -2.80 0.41
C PHE A 65 -9.03 -2.52 1.81
N LEU A 66 -8.37 -3.02 2.86
CA LEU A 66 -8.82 -2.83 4.24
C LEU A 66 -8.78 -1.37 4.67
N MET A 67 -7.74 -0.63 4.26
CA MET A 67 -7.66 0.80 4.52
C MET A 67 -8.88 1.53 3.93
N VAL A 68 -9.21 1.29 2.66
CA VAL A 68 -10.34 1.95 1.99
C VAL A 68 -11.68 1.45 2.51
N PHE A 69 -11.82 0.16 2.80
CA PHE A 69 -13.05 -0.41 3.35
C PHE A 69 -13.42 0.21 4.71
N ARG A 70 -12.42 0.58 5.52
CA ARG A 70 -12.63 1.24 6.81
C ARG A 70 -12.90 2.74 6.69
N GLU A 71 -12.67 3.33 5.52
CA GLU A 71 -12.90 4.74 5.27
C GLU A 71 -14.41 5.03 5.09
N ARG A 72 -14.86 6.20 5.55
CA ARG A 72 -16.28 6.59 5.39
C ARG A 72 -16.58 7.17 4.01
N PHE A 73 -15.60 7.82 3.41
CA PHE A 73 -15.75 8.54 2.15
C PHE A 73 -14.80 7.97 1.10
N PHE A 74 -15.35 7.50 -0.01
CA PHE A 74 -14.61 6.81 -1.06
C PHE A 74 -13.48 7.63 -1.67
N GLU A 75 -13.73 8.91 -1.95
CA GLU A 75 -12.73 9.82 -2.53
C GLU A 75 -11.48 9.95 -1.66
N TYR A 76 -11.64 9.97 -0.33
CA TYR A 76 -10.50 10.04 0.59
C TYR A 76 -9.75 8.71 0.64
N GLY A 77 -10.45 7.57 0.58
CA GLY A 77 -9.81 6.26 0.50
C GLY A 77 -8.95 6.10 -0.75
N ILE A 78 -9.48 6.49 -1.91
CA ILE A 78 -8.74 6.47 -3.18
C ILE A 78 -7.55 7.44 -3.12
N ARG A 79 -7.76 8.68 -2.65
CA ARG A 79 -6.66 9.66 -2.51
C ARG A 79 -5.55 9.13 -1.60
N ASN A 80 -5.90 8.51 -0.47
CA ASN A 80 -4.93 7.92 0.44
C ASN A 80 -4.18 6.76 -0.23
N SER A 81 -4.84 5.92 -1.02
CA SER A 81 -4.17 4.82 -1.74
C SER A 81 -3.10 5.30 -2.72
N ILE A 82 -3.30 6.47 -3.34
CA ILE A 82 -2.30 7.10 -4.21
C ILE A 82 -1.14 7.64 -3.37
N TRP A 83 -1.40 8.24 -2.21
CA TRP A 83 -0.37 8.70 -1.27
C TRP A 83 0.49 7.57 -0.68
N LEU A 84 0.01 6.32 -0.67
CA LEU A 84 0.83 5.18 -0.26
C LEU A 84 1.96 4.89 -1.27
N ILE A 85 1.80 5.23 -2.54
CA ILE A 85 2.79 4.94 -3.59
C ILE A 85 4.16 5.59 -3.28
N PRO A 86 4.26 6.93 -3.08
CA PRO A 86 5.54 7.54 -2.74
C PRO A 86 6.10 7.01 -1.41
N PHE A 87 5.24 6.65 -0.45
CA PHE A 87 5.70 6.02 0.80
C PHE A 87 6.33 4.63 0.56
N ILE A 88 5.69 3.78 -0.25
CA ILE A 88 6.19 2.46 -0.62
C ILE A 88 7.55 2.58 -1.33
N ILE A 89 7.69 3.54 -2.25
CA ILE A 89 8.94 3.80 -2.97
C ILE A 89 10.06 4.24 -2.01
N VAL A 90 9.77 5.18 -1.11
CA VAL A 90 10.77 5.61 -0.11
C VAL A 90 11.18 4.45 0.80
N GLN A 91 10.22 3.62 1.22
CA GLN A 91 10.53 2.41 1.98
C GLN A 91 11.38 1.44 1.17
N SER A 92 11.12 1.29 -0.13
CA SER A 92 11.90 0.39 -0.99
C SER A 92 13.37 0.81 -1.08
N TRP A 93 13.65 2.13 -1.16
CA TRP A 93 15.01 2.67 -1.09
C TRP A 93 15.67 2.43 0.27
N ILE A 94 14.92 2.65 1.36
CA ILE A 94 15.43 2.41 2.72
C ILE A 94 15.82 0.93 2.87
N TRP A 95 14.97 0.01 2.43
CA TRP A 95 15.25 -1.42 2.45
C TRP A 95 16.44 -1.81 1.56
N TYR A 96 16.58 -1.19 0.39
CA TYR A 96 17.73 -1.40 -0.48
C TYR A 96 19.05 -1.07 0.23
N TRP A 97 19.13 0.05 0.95
CA TRP A 97 20.33 0.40 1.73
C TRP A 97 20.65 -0.62 2.83
N PHE A 98 19.64 -1.23 3.44
CA PHE A 98 19.86 -2.31 4.42
C PHE A 98 20.34 -3.61 3.78
N VAL A 99 19.82 -3.96 2.60
CA VAL A 99 20.21 -5.18 1.88
C VAL A 99 21.64 -5.10 1.36
N VAL A 100 22.03 -3.95 0.78
CA VAL A 100 23.37 -3.74 0.20
C VAL A 100 24.41 -3.36 1.27
N GLU A 101 23.97 -3.07 2.50
CA GLU A 101 24.82 -2.63 3.63
C GLU A 101 25.68 -1.39 3.30
N ASN A 102 25.29 -0.62 2.28
CA ASN A 102 25.98 0.59 1.85
C ASN A 102 24.96 1.70 1.58
N PHE A 103 25.17 2.84 2.24
CA PHE A 103 24.32 4.01 2.08
C PHE A 103 24.83 4.86 0.91
N ASP A 104 24.06 4.87 -0.18
CA ASP A 104 24.33 5.69 -1.35
C ASP A 104 23.08 6.47 -1.77
N ILE A 105 23.18 7.81 -1.73
CA ILE A 105 22.12 8.73 -2.14
C ILE A 105 21.96 8.75 -3.66
N SER A 106 22.99 8.37 -4.43
CA SER A 106 22.96 8.33 -5.89
C SER A 106 21.84 7.41 -6.41
N VAL A 107 21.49 6.40 -5.63
CA VAL A 107 20.39 5.45 -5.88
C VAL A 107 19.06 6.17 -6.12
N ILE A 108 18.78 7.27 -5.42
CA ILE A 108 17.53 8.04 -5.58
C ILE A 108 17.47 8.65 -6.98
N TRP A 109 18.58 9.23 -7.46
CA TRP A 109 18.65 9.81 -8.80
C TRP A 109 18.66 8.72 -9.87
N GLY A 110 19.43 7.65 -9.65
CA GLY A 110 19.50 6.50 -10.54
C GLY A 110 18.17 5.75 -10.67
N TYR A 111 17.31 5.80 -9.66
CA TYR A 111 15.95 5.26 -9.73
C TYR A 111 15.18 5.95 -10.87
N PHE A 112 15.16 7.29 -10.93
CA PHE A 112 14.36 7.99 -11.94
C PHE A 112 14.94 7.96 -13.36
N THR A 113 16.17 7.48 -13.57
CA THR A 113 16.73 7.33 -14.92
C THR A 113 16.41 5.98 -15.56
N ARG A 114 15.88 5.03 -14.79
CA ARG A 114 15.63 3.64 -15.20
C ARG A 114 14.16 3.40 -15.56
N ILE A 115 13.92 2.62 -16.62
CA ILE A 115 12.57 2.31 -17.11
C ILE A 115 11.80 1.45 -16.11
N GLU A 116 12.52 0.57 -15.40
CA GLU A 116 12.08 -0.33 -14.35
C GLU A 116 11.34 0.41 -13.22
N SER A 117 11.77 1.63 -12.92
CA SER A 117 11.15 2.50 -11.91
C SER A 117 9.78 3.00 -12.34
N TYR A 118 9.63 3.37 -13.60
CA TYR A 118 8.35 3.80 -14.15
C TYR A 118 7.36 2.63 -14.23
N ILE A 119 7.85 1.44 -14.59
CA ILE A 119 7.05 0.20 -14.53
C ILE A 119 6.60 -0.04 -13.08
N THR A 120 7.52 0.07 -12.11
CA THR A 120 7.20 -0.07 -10.67
C THR A 120 6.11 0.91 -10.24
N ILE A 121 6.25 2.19 -10.57
CA ILE A 121 5.24 3.22 -10.25
C ILE A 121 3.89 2.87 -10.86
N PHE A 122 3.88 2.44 -12.14
CA PHE A 122 2.65 2.09 -12.84
C PHE A 122 1.95 0.86 -12.22
N ILE A 123 2.71 -0.17 -11.87
CA ILE A 123 2.19 -1.38 -11.20
C ILE A 123 1.64 -1.05 -9.81
N LEU A 124 2.38 -0.26 -9.02
CA LEU A 124 1.91 0.19 -7.70
C LEU A 124 0.63 1.02 -7.82
N LEU A 125 0.55 1.91 -8.81
CA LEU A 125 -0.66 2.67 -9.09
C LEU A 125 -1.83 1.74 -9.43
N GLY A 126 -1.62 0.77 -10.34
CA GLY A 126 -2.63 -0.20 -10.72
C GLY A 126 -3.16 -1.00 -9.53
N ILE A 127 -2.27 -1.62 -8.75
CA ILE A 127 -2.66 -2.45 -7.60
C ILE A 127 -3.36 -1.62 -6.53
N ASN A 128 -2.83 -0.44 -6.18
CA ASN A 128 -3.42 0.41 -5.15
C ASN A 128 -4.79 0.92 -5.57
N VAL A 129 -4.94 1.44 -6.79
CA VAL A 129 -6.21 2.01 -7.26
C VAL A 129 -7.27 0.92 -7.43
N LEU A 130 -6.93 -0.23 -8.02
CA LEU A 130 -7.87 -1.34 -8.17
C LEU A 130 -8.33 -1.86 -6.81
N SER A 131 -7.41 -2.05 -5.86
CA SER A 131 -7.74 -2.50 -4.51
C SER A 131 -8.58 -1.48 -3.74
N ALA A 132 -8.30 -0.18 -3.93
CA ALA A 132 -9.09 0.90 -3.36
C ALA A 132 -10.52 0.92 -3.92
N ILE A 133 -10.69 0.77 -5.24
CA ILE A 133 -12.02 0.69 -5.87
C ILE A 133 -12.80 -0.51 -5.35
N LEU A 134 -12.16 -1.69 -5.26
CA LEU A 134 -12.81 -2.89 -4.70
C LEU A 134 -13.21 -2.69 -3.23
N GLY A 135 -12.34 -2.09 -2.42
CA GLY A 135 -12.62 -1.75 -1.02
C GLY A 135 -13.79 -0.77 -0.88
N ALA A 136 -13.86 0.23 -1.76
CA ALA A 136 -14.95 1.19 -1.82
C ALA A 136 -16.28 0.50 -2.17
N ILE A 137 -16.33 -0.30 -3.23
CA ILE A 137 -17.55 -1.02 -3.65
C ILE A 137 -18.02 -1.97 -2.54
N ALA A 138 -17.10 -2.72 -1.92
CA ALA A 138 -17.43 -3.63 -0.83
C ALA A 138 -18.04 -2.87 0.38
N ARG A 139 -17.48 -1.71 0.72
CA ARG A 139 -17.98 -0.86 1.79
C ARG A 139 -19.37 -0.29 1.50
N GLU A 140 -19.62 0.13 0.26
CA GLU A 140 -20.94 0.61 -0.15
C GLU A 140 -22.01 -0.47 0.02
N ARG A 141 -21.74 -1.68 -0.48
CA ARG A 141 -22.63 -2.84 -0.34
C ARG A 141 -22.90 -3.19 1.12
N TYR A 142 -21.87 -3.14 1.97
CA TYR A 142 -22.00 -3.39 3.40
C TYR A 142 -22.92 -2.36 4.09
N ASN A 143 -22.80 -1.07 3.75
CA ASN A 143 -23.66 -0.03 4.32
C ASN A 143 -25.12 -0.20 3.90
N ILE A 144 -25.37 -0.57 2.63
CA ILE A 144 -26.72 -0.87 2.14
C ILE A 144 -27.33 -2.03 2.95
N PHE A 145 -26.57 -3.12 3.15
CA PHE A 145 -27.02 -4.28 3.92
C PHE A 145 -27.42 -3.90 5.36
N ILE A 146 -26.58 -3.15 6.07
CA ILE A 146 -26.89 -2.68 7.43
C ILE A 146 -28.12 -1.77 7.45
N SER A 147 -28.26 -0.87 6.48
CA SER A 147 -29.41 0.04 6.43
C SER A 147 -30.74 -0.69 6.21
N ARG A 148 -30.72 -1.83 5.50
CA ARG A 148 -31.90 -2.68 5.30
C ARG A 148 -32.27 -3.42 6.57
N GLY A 149 -31.29 -3.98 7.29
CA GLY A 149 -31.54 -4.64 8.58
C GLY A 149 -32.20 -3.70 9.60
N LYS A 150 -31.70 -2.47 9.72
CA LYS A 150 -32.28 -1.45 10.62
C LYS A 150 -33.72 -1.04 10.30
N LYS A 151 -34.19 -1.24 9.07
CA LYS A 151 -35.58 -0.93 8.68
C LYS A 151 -36.55 -2.07 8.99
N ILE A 152 -36.06 -3.27 9.29
CA ILE A 152 -36.88 -4.44 9.60
C ILE A 152 -37.15 -4.54 11.11
N ASP A 153 -36.28 -3.94 11.93
CA ASP A 153 -36.41 -3.90 13.40
C ASP A 153 -37.28 -2.73 13.94
N ILE A 154 -37.95 -1.96 13.06
CA ILE A 154 -38.89 -0.87 13.40
C ILE A 154 -40.28 -1.27 12.93
#